data_AF-Q5JJ36-F1
#
_entry.id   AF-Q5JJ36-F1
#
_cell.length_a   1.000
_cell.length_b   1.000
_cell.length_c   1.000
_cell.angle_alpha   90.00
_cell.angle_beta   90.00
_cell.angle_gamma   90.00
#
_symmetry.space_group_name_H-M   'P 1'
#
loop_
_entity.id
_entity.type
_entity.pdbx_description
1 polymer ?
#
loop_
_entity_poly.entity_id
_entity_poly.type
_entity_poly.pdbx_seq_one_letter_code
_entity_poly.pdbx_strand_id
1 'polypeptide(L)'
;MEMKYAHHFHAYQPGDIVYVKDGDGKSPIEYEERKSPVSIKIRDEYVKGENWTRAMLYSYEYINDVLGRMKGVSVDIEPFTFLMLLHYRRRAFEETVELLRELDAVPTTPFHPIVPHLDRFEQEILAKVSFDFYSPLIENRPVVGYWLPEAVITRESASIVESSTDRKLVFLLDERQLLYDFPQAKYSCNRYLNSFVFGREWELSDAFAFNTLDVLGLIGKTLERRDEYKESVGVPYLVFTASDLESLLGNPAQLDRFISWMKGLEENGVERVSAMEFVRRKLSGEFRRLDGECSFEMGVKDYSAWSDYFDLSLDGKTSDSRWLGYRRADGKVFARAVNGRKISQLWKVAFTRLFEELNRVVRLGVLRALEDIGADRERAAEFLVRYARVFFRDYYDYFGMDTSLDYVLEPANGEEKALKLGRVYYLMLLANHSCPRFWENLDTRVAFGNVSVLSKALIELMEYFEGSELQGLFIGAYLKLLNFGELYHLWNLGTLPSLEGWETTEKAWADALAPEVPNSGYNVVTRAALFVGKRDLRGSLRELIENYKLEWAVADTGHIPGEAHGHWENREWCEHRG
;
A
#
# COMPACT_ATOMS: atom_id res chain seq x y z
N MET A 1 -34.16 -0.52 13.95
CA MET A 1 -32.99 -1.14 14.60
C MET A 1 -32.00 -0.02 14.88
N GLU A 2 -31.33 -0.05 16.02
CA GLU A 2 -30.27 0.90 16.35
C GLU A 2 -28.94 0.51 15.67
N MET A 3 -28.79 -0.77 15.31
CA MET A 3 -27.73 -1.23 14.43
C MET A 3 -27.63 -0.37 13.16
N LYS A 4 -26.42 0.09 12.91
CA LYS A 4 -25.96 0.72 11.68
C LYS A 4 -24.91 -0.15 11.02
N TYR A 5 -24.74 -0.02 9.72
CA TYR A 5 -23.76 -0.77 8.96
C TYR A 5 -22.92 0.12 8.04
N ALA A 6 -21.60 -0.12 8.03
CA ALA A 6 -20.65 0.51 7.14
C ALA A 6 -19.78 -0.54 6.44
N HIS A 7 -19.43 -0.27 5.18
CA HIS A 7 -18.37 -0.98 4.47
C HIS A 7 -17.33 0.00 3.95
N HIS A 8 -16.06 -0.35 4.07
CA HIS A 8 -14.96 0.39 3.47
C HIS A 8 -14.26 -0.45 2.41
N PHE A 9 -13.96 0.15 1.27
CA PHE A 9 -13.15 -0.47 0.22
C PHE A 9 -11.82 0.24 0.05
N HIS A 10 -10.75 -0.54 0.05
CA HIS A 10 -9.40 -0.08 -0.23
C HIS A 10 -8.99 -0.45 -1.66
N ALA A 11 -8.72 0.53 -2.52
CA ALA A 11 -8.32 0.29 -3.91
C ALA A 11 -6.85 0.61 -4.13
N TYR A 12 -6.09 -0.36 -4.64
CA TYR A 12 -4.66 -0.17 -4.87
C TYR A 12 -4.12 -1.16 -5.91
N GLN A 13 -3.33 -0.63 -6.84
CA GLN A 13 -2.53 -1.40 -7.79
C GLN A 13 -1.06 -0.97 -7.69
N PRO A 14 -0.11 -1.91 -7.53
CA PRO A 14 1.33 -1.60 -7.51
C PRO A 14 1.87 -1.13 -8.88
N GLY A 15 1.04 -1.17 -9.92
CA GLY A 15 1.47 -0.97 -11.30
C GLY A 15 2.22 -2.18 -11.86
N ASP A 16 2.62 -2.06 -13.12
CA ASP A 16 3.39 -3.07 -13.85
C ASP A 16 4.72 -2.52 -14.39
N ILE A 17 5.30 -1.53 -13.68
CA ILE A 17 6.55 -0.88 -14.06
C ILE A 17 7.70 -1.90 -14.07
N VAL A 18 8.35 -2.05 -15.22
CA VAL A 18 9.57 -2.88 -15.37
C VAL A 18 10.82 -2.03 -15.56
N TYR A 19 10.69 -0.81 -16.06
CA TYR A 19 11.79 0.13 -16.24
C TYR A 19 11.29 1.56 -16.30
N VAL A 20 11.92 2.44 -15.53
CA VAL A 20 11.62 3.88 -15.56
C VAL A 20 12.57 4.54 -16.56
N LYS A 21 12.03 5.27 -17.53
CA LYS A 21 12.82 5.98 -18.54
C LYS A 21 13.57 7.16 -17.93
N ASP A 22 14.63 7.61 -18.59
CA ASP A 22 15.33 8.84 -18.20
C ASP A 22 14.40 10.04 -18.13
N GLY A 23 14.66 10.95 -17.20
CA GLY A 23 13.92 12.20 -17.05
C GLY A 23 14.67 13.21 -16.19
N ASP A 24 14.42 14.49 -16.44
CA ASP A 24 15.03 15.61 -15.72
C ASP A 24 14.30 15.97 -14.41
N GLY A 25 13.10 15.40 -14.20
CA GLY A 25 12.25 15.69 -13.04
C GLY A 25 11.30 16.86 -13.24
N LYS A 26 11.21 17.44 -14.45
CA LYS A 26 10.27 18.54 -14.75
C LYS A 26 8.86 18.07 -15.10
N SER A 27 8.65 16.76 -15.26
CA SER A 27 7.38 16.14 -15.62
C SER A 27 7.12 14.88 -14.80
N PRO A 28 5.87 14.36 -14.80
CA PRO A 28 5.59 13.01 -14.32
C PRO A 28 6.55 11.98 -14.92
N ILE A 29 6.76 10.88 -14.20
CA ILE A 29 7.65 9.82 -14.66
C ILE A 29 7.06 9.11 -15.88
N GLU A 30 7.93 8.75 -16.83
CA GLU A 30 7.60 7.81 -17.89
C GLU A 30 8.24 6.46 -17.62
N TYR A 31 7.56 5.38 -18.00
CA TYR A 31 8.03 4.02 -17.75
C TYR A 31 7.56 3.04 -18.82
N GLU A 32 8.29 1.92 -18.91
CA GLU A 32 7.88 0.72 -19.61
C GLU A 32 7.11 -0.19 -18.64
N GLU A 33 6.02 -0.76 -19.14
CA GLU A 33 5.23 -1.72 -18.39
C GLU A 33 5.50 -3.16 -18.83
N ARG A 34 5.21 -4.09 -17.92
CA ARG A 34 5.15 -5.50 -18.22
C ARG A 34 4.12 -5.76 -19.32
N LYS A 35 4.44 -6.67 -20.24
CA LYS A 35 3.50 -7.28 -21.19
C LYS A 35 3.28 -8.73 -20.79
N SER A 36 2.20 -8.96 -20.06
CA SER A 36 1.79 -10.25 -19.49
C SER A 36 0.27 -10.37 -19.60
N PRO A 37 -0.26 -10.68 -20.80
CA PRO A 37 -1.69 -10.59 -21.05
C PRO A 37 -2.53 -11.43 -20.08
N VAL A 38 -3.58 -10.82 -19.56
CA VAL A 38 -4.47 -11.42 -18.56
C VAL A 38 -5.89 -10.91 -18.77
N SER A 39 -6.87 -11.68 -18.31
CA SER A 39 -8.26 -11.23 -18.26
C SER A 39 -8.95 -11.58 -16.95
N ILE A 40 -9.89 -10.73 -16.56
CA ILE A 40 -10.72 -10.89 -15.36
C ILE A 40 -12.14 -11.16 -15.83
N LYS A 41 -12.77 -12.20 -15.28
CA LYS A 41 -14.16 -12.53 -15.59
C LYS A 41 -15.09 -11.83 -14.61
N ILE A 42 -15.99 -10.99 -15.13
CA ILE A 42 -16.99 -10.24 -14.37
C ILE A 42 -18.36 -10.58 -14.95
N ARG A 43 -19.22 -11.21 -14.16
CA ARG A 43 -20.46 -11.84 -14.66
C ARG A 43 -20.17 -12.72 -15.89
N ASP A 44 -20.70 -12.37 -17.05
CA ASP A 44 -20.53 -13.08 -18.31
C ASP A 44 -19.46 -12.47 -19.23
N GLU A 45 -18.82 -11.38 -18.81
CA GLU A 45 -17.84 -10.63 -19.60
C GLU A 45 -16.40 -10.91 -19.16
N TYR A 46 -15.48 -10.79 -20.12
CA TYR A 46 -14.04 -10.88 -19.88
C TYR A 46 -13.39 -9.53 -20.16
N VAL A 47 -12.87 -8.90 -19.12
CA VAL A 47 -12.10 -7.67 -19.23
C VAL A 47 -10.64 -8.03 -19.47
N LYS A 48 -10.10 -7.70 -20.64
CA LYS A 48 -8.72 -8.02 -21.04
C LYS A 48 -7.79 -6.84 -20.79
N GLY A 49 -6.59 -7.13 -20.28
CA GLY A 49 -5.49 -6.18 -20.17
C GLY A 49 -4.21 -6.72 -20.78
N GLU A 50 -3.31 -5.82 -21.18
CA GLU A 50 -1.94 -6.18 -21.59
C GLU A 50 -1.10 -6.68 -20.40
N ASN A 51 -1.54 -6.36 -19.18
CA ASN A 51 -1.00 -6.76 -17.89
C ASN A 51 -2.10 -6.67 -16.82
N TRP A 52 -1.76 -7.05 -15.59
CA TRP A 52 -2.70 -7.08 -14.46
C TRP A 52 -3.27 -5.70 -14.15
N THR A 53 -2.40 -4.70 -14.06
CA THR A 53 -2.79 -3.32 -13.73
C THR A 53 -3.85 -2.82 -14.68
N ARG A 54 -3.64 -2.96 -16.00
CA ARG A 54 -4.62 -2.52 -17.00
C ARG A 54 -5.90 -3.34 -16.93
N ALA A 55 -5.84 -4.66 -16.77
CA ALA A 55 -7.04 -5.47 -16.65
C ALA A 55 -7.89 -5.04 -15.44
N MET A 56 -7.24 -4.72 -14.31
CA MET A 56 -7.92 -4.28 -13.10
C MET A 56 -8.50 -2.87 -13.23
N LEU A 57 -7.72 -1.89 -13.70
CA LEU A 57 -8.20 -0.52 -13.91
C LEU A 57 -9.37 -0.46 -14.91
N TYR A 58 -9.37 -1.32 -15.93
CA TYR A 58 -10.49 -1.42 -16.87
C TYR A 58 -11.73 -2.04 -16.22
N SER A 59 -11.54 -2.84 -15.19
CA SER A 59 -12.62 -3.47 -14.43
C SER A 59 -13.27 -2.52 -13.42
N TYR A 60 -12.62 -1.41 -13.05
CA TYR A 60 -13.17 -0.43 -12.11
C TYR A 60 -14.44 0.27 -12.65
N GLU A 61 -14.65 0.34 -13.97
CA GLU A 61 -15.90 0.85 -14.55
C GLU A 61 -17.13 0.08 -14.02
N TYR A 62 -17.02 -1.24 -13.90
CA TYR A 62 -18.09 -2.10 -13.37
C TYR A 62 -18.32 -1.89 -11.87
N ILE A 63 -17.31 -1.44 -11.14
CA ILE A 63 -17.39 -1.17 -9.70
C ILE A 63 -18.12 0.15 -9.45
N ASN A 64 -17.80 1.18 -10.23
CA ASN A 64 -18.44 2.50 -10.13
C ASN A 64 -19.98 2.39 -10.28
N ASP A 65 -20.45 1.60 -11.25
CA ASP A 65 -21.88 1.36 -11.50
C ASP A 65 -22.62 0.79 -10.28
N VAL A 66 -21.94 -0.06 -9.50
CA VAL A 66 -22.50 -0.68 -8.30
C VAL A 66 -22.45 0.28 -7.12
N LEU A 67 -21.30 0.91 -6.88
CA LEU A 67 -21.09 1.77 -5.73
C LEU A 67 -21.89 3.07 -5.80
N GLY A 68 -22.15 3.62 -6.99
CA GLY A 68 -22.96 4.84 -7.16
C GLY A 68 -24.42 4.73 -6.70
N ARG A 69 -24.88 3.51 -6.35
CA ARG A 69 -26.23 3.26 -5.82
C ARG A 69 -26.22 2.89 -4.34
N MET A 70 -25.05 2.91 -3.69
CA MET A 70 -24.87 2.42 -2.33
C MET A 70 -24.81 3.56 -1.31
N LYS A 71 -25.34 3.29 -0.12
CA LYS A 71 -25.19 4.12 1.07
C LYS A 71 -24.26 3.43 2.06
N GLY A 72 -23.61 4.21 2.91
CA GLY A 72 -22.75 3.70 3.97
C GLY A 72 -21.45 3.05 3.49
N VAL A 73 -21.06 3.33 2.25
CA VAL A 73 -19.77 2.91 1.70
C VAL A 73 -18.79 4.08 1.76
N SER A 74 -17.56 3.77 2.11
CA SER A 74 -16.41 4.67 1.99
C SER A 74 -15.33 4.01 1.16
N VAL A 75 -14.53 4.79 0.46
CA VAL A 75 -13.51 4.28 -0.46
C VAL A 75 -12.23 5.11 -0.33
N ASP A 76 -11.08 4.46 -0.23
CA ASP A 76 -9.80 5.06 -0.59
C ASP A 76 -9.27 4.46 -1.88
N ILE A 77 -8.60 5.29 -2.68
CA ILE A 77 -7.85 4.87 -3.87
C ILE A 77 -6.42 5.36 -3.72
N GLU A 78 -5.45 4.46 -3.72
CA GLU A 78 -4.05 4.84 -3.59
C GLU A 78 -3.67 5.88 -4.67
N PRO A 79 -3.00 7.01 -4.32
CA PRO A 79 -2.74 8.12 -5.22
C PRO A 79 -2.17 7.77 -6.59
N PHE A 80 -1.17 6.89 -6.65
CA PHE A 80 -0.57 6.47 -7.92
C PHE A 80 -1.50 5.56 -8.73
N THR A 81 -2.29 4.71 -8.07
CA THR A 81 -3.38 3.94 -8.68
C THR A 81 -4.40 4.86 -9.33
N PHE A 82 -4.78 5.94 -8.64
CA PHE A 82 -5.77 6.88 -9.16
C PHE A 82 -5.22 7.70 -10.35
N LEU A 83 -3.93 8.06 -10.32
CA LEU A 83 -3.23 8.65 -11.46
C LEU A 83 -3.18 7.68 -12.66
N MET A 84 -2.86 6.40 -12.43
CA MET A 84 -2.88 5.40 -13.50
C MET A 84 -4.29 5.22 -14.09
N LEU A 85 -5.34 5.29 -13.27
CA LEU A 85 -6.72 5.27 -13.76
C LEU A 85 -6.99 6.46 -14.69
N LEU A 86 -6.56 7.67 -14.31
CA LEU A 86 -6.66 8.86 -15.16
C LEU A 86 -5.97 8.65 -16.52
N HIS A 87 -4.75 8.10 -16.51
CA HIS A 87 -3.98 7.91 -17.74
C HIS A 87 -4.54 6.81 -18.65
N TYR A 88 -4.99 5.69 -18.09
CA TYR A 88 -5.40 4.51 -18.88
C TYR A 88 -6.89 4.45 -19.19
N ARG A 89 -7.73 5.04 -18.33
CA ARG A 89 -9.20 5.06 -18.42
C ARG A 89 -9.76 6.35 -17.85
N ARG A 90 -9.47 7.47 -18.52
CA ARG A 90 -9.98 8.80 -18.15
C ARG A 90 -11.48 8.83 -17.83
N ARG A 91 -12.32 8.14 -18.61
CA ARG A 91 -13.76 8.07 -18.34
C ARG A 91 -14.07 7.42 -17.00
N ALA A 92 -13.47 6.27 -16.72
CA ALA A 92 -13.61 5.58 -15.43
C ALA A 92 -13.13 6.46 -14.28
N PHE A 93 -12.01 7.17 -14.46
CA PHE A 93 -11.52 8.16 -13.50
C PHE A 93 -12.54 9.26 -13.21
N GLU A 94 -13.09 9.89 -14.25
CA GLU A 94 -14.09 10.97 -14.10
C GLU A 94 -15.35 10.46 -13.37
N GLU A 95 -15.83 9.27 -13.72
CA GLU A 95 -16.96 8.60 -13.04
C GLU A 95 -16.62 8.29 -11.57
N THR A 96 -15.41 7.84 -11.27
CA THR A 96 -14.93 7.61 -9.90
C THR A 96 -14.80 8.90 -9.11
N VAL A 97 -14.37 10.01 -9.72
CA VAL A 97 -14.32 11.33 -9.04
C VAL A 97 -15.70 11.78 -8.61
N GLU A 98 -16.71 11.68 -9.48
CA GLU A 98 -18.09 12.03 -9.11
C GLU A 98 -18.62 11.10 -8.00
N LEU A 99 -18.33 9.80 -8.09
CA LEU A 99 -18.66 8.84 -7.03
C LEU A 99 -18.04 9.23 -5.68
N LEU A 100 -16.76 9.60 -5.65
CA LEU A 100 -16.04 9.97 -4.42
C LEU A 100 -16.46 11.34 -3.85
N ARG A 101 -17.13 12.18 -4.65
CA ARG A 101 -17.78 13.40 -4.13
C ARG A 101 -19.07 13.08 -3.37
N GLU A 102 -19.78 12.02 -3.75
CA GLU A 102 -21.01 11.57 -3.07
C GLU A 102 -20.74 10.62 -1.90
N LEU A 103 -19.84 9.66 -2.08
CA LEU A 103 -19.39 8.73 -1.03
C LEU A 103 -18.34 9.39 -0.13
N ASP A 104 -17.97 8.74 0.98
CA ASP A 104 -16.81 9.16 1.76
C ASP A 104 -15.50 8.73 1.12
N ALA A 105 -14.85 9.68 0.45
CA ALA A 105 -13.46 9.59 0.04
C ALA A 105 -12.54 9.58 1.28
N VAL A 106 -11.69 8.57 1.36
CA VAL A 106 -10.78 8.35 2.49
C VAL A 106 -9.35 8.60 2.01
N PRO A 107 -8.63 9.59 2.56
CA PRO A 107 -7.20 9.73 2.32
C PRO A 107 -6.41 8.47 2.67
N THR A 108 -5.39 8.18 1.86
CA THR A 108 -4.52 7.02 2.02
C THR A 108 -3.09 7.37 1.61
N THR A 109 -2.13 6.52 1.99
CA THR A 109 -0.69 6.81 1.83
C THR A 109 -0.23 6.51 0.40
N PRO A 110 0.39 7.48 -0.33
CA PRO A 110 0.98 7.22 -1.64
C PRO A 110 1.94 6.04 -1.62
N PHE A 111 1.89 5.25 -2.69
CA PHE A 111 2.74 4.08 -2.95
C PHE A 111 2.55 2.90 -1.98
N HIS A 112 1.56 2.96 -1.10
CA HIS A 112 1.19 1.85 -0.20
C HIS A 112 2.37 1.17 0.53
N PRO A 113 3.26 1.91 1.22
CA PRO A 113 4.30 1.32 2.04
C PRO A 113 3.74 0.84 3.38
N ILE A 114 4.40 -0.12 4.04
CA ILE A 114 4.13 -0.33 5.47
C ILE A 114 4.67 0.87 6.23
N VAL A 115 3.80 1.82 6.59
CA VAL A 115 4.19 3.13 7.12
C VAL A 115 5.13 3.01 8.32
N PRO A 116 4.87 2.16 9.33
CA PRO A 116 5.79 2.00 10.46
C PRO A 116 7.15 1.34 10.14
N HIS A 117 7.36 0.86 8.91
CA HIS A 117 8.66 0.36 8.42
C HIS A 117 9.47 1.43 7.68
N LEU A 118 8.93 2.64 7.56
CA LEU A 118 9.66 3.79 7.04
C LEU A 118 10.22 4.62 8.19
N ASP A 119 11.33 5.31 7.92
CA ASP A 119 11.81 6.35 8.82
C ASP A 119 10.78 7.47 8.93
N ARG A 120 10.75 8.13 10.09
CA ARG A 120 9.87 9.26 10.40
C ARG A 120 9.82 10.33 9.30
N PHE A 121 10.96 10.64 8.67
CA PHE A 121 11.03 11.67 7.63
C PHE A 121 10.15 11.32 6.42
N GLU A 122 10.25 10.10 5.89
CA GLU A 122 9.41 9.64 4.78
C GLU A 122 7.92 9.61 5.18
N GLN A 123 7.61 9.20 6.42
CA GLN A 123 6.23 9.19 6.92
C GLN A 123 5.62 10.61 6.96
N GLU A 124 6.37 11.61 7.43
CA GLU A 124 5.93 13.01 7.49
C GLU A 124 5.66 13.59 6.09
N ILE A 125 6.51 13.27 5.10
CA ILE A 125 6.28 13.70 3.71
C ILE A 125 5.03 13.02 3.15
N LEU A 126 4.94 11.70 3.25
CA LEU A 126 3.83 10.93 2.70
C LEU A 126 2.49 11.32 3.31
N ALA A 127 2.43 11.54 4.64
CA ALA A 127 1.21 11.96 5.32
C ALA A 127 0.70 13.33 4.82
N LYS A 128 1.61 14.30 4.62
CA LYS A 128 1.26 15.60 4.03
C LYS A 128 0.79 15.46 2.57
N VAL A 129 1.48 14.65 1.77
CA VAL A 129 1.10 14.38 0.37
C VAL A 129 -0.27 13.69 0.29
N SER A 130 -0.60 12.79 1.21
CA SER A 130 -1.94 12.16 1.27
C SER A 130 -3.05 13.19 1.36
N PHE A 131 -2.94 14.16 2.28
CA PHE A 131 -3.97 15.19 2.43
C PHE A 131 -3.95 16.22 1.31
N ASP A 132 -2.77 16.56 0.78
CA ASP A 132 -2.62 17.45 -0.37
C ASP A 132 -3.33 16.88 -1.61
N PHE A 133 -3.07 15.61 -1.91
CA PHE A 133 -3.68 14.88 -3.04
C PHE A 133 -5.19 14.76 -2.89
N TYR A 134 -5.68 14.42 -1.69
CA TYR A 134 -7.11 14.24 -1.46
C TYR A 134 -7.90 15.54 -1.25
N SER A 135 -7.22 16.68 -1.12
CA SER A 135 -7.87 17.96 -0.81
C SER A 135 -9.10 18.28 -1.67
N PRO A 136 -9.14 18.03 -3.01
CA PRO A 136 -10.33 18.32 -3.82
C PRO A 136 -11.57 17.49 -3.46
N LEU A 137 -11.39 16.34 -2.79
CA LEU A 137 -12.47 15.40 -2.43
C LEU A 137 -12.92 15.54 -0.97
N ILE A 138 -12.09 16.17 -0.13
CA ILE A 138 -12.30 16.24 1.32
C ILE A 138 -12.43 17.66 1.88
N GLU A 139 -12.25 18.70 1.06
CA GLU A 139 -12.18 20.09 1.51
C GLU A 139 -13.38 20.50 2.40
N ASN A 140 -14.58 20.08 2.03
CA ASN A 140 -15.83 20.42 2.72
C ASN A 140 -16.23 19.43 3.83
N ARG A 141 -15.36 18.46 4.18
CA ARG A 141 -15.68 17.40 5.16
C ARG A 141 -15.02 17.67 6.52
N PRO A 142 -15.78 17.89 7.60
CA PRO A 142 -15.21 18.17 8.92
C PRO A 142 -14.64 16.92 9.62
N VAL A 143 -15.11 15.74 9.21
CA VAL A 143 -14.64 14.42 9.66
C VAL A 143 -14.20 13.66 8.42
N VAL A 144 -12.99 13.11 8.42
CA VAL A 144 -12.45 12.34 7.30
C VAL A 144 -11.86 11.02 7.81
N GLY A 145 -11.94 9.98 7.00
CA GLY A 145 -11.25 8.72 7.29
C GLY A 145 -9.75 8.86 7.04
N TYR A 146 -8.98 7.86 7.47
CA TYR A 146 -7.63 7.65 6.96
C TYR A 146 -7.34 6.15 6.87
N TRP A 147 -6.86 5.71 5.72
CA TRP A 147 -6.40 4.35 5.50
C TRP A 147 -4.88 4.29 5.57
N LEU A 148 -4.36 3.57 6.56
CA LEU A 148 -2.96 3.16 6.57
C LEU A 148 -2.84 1.89 5.74
N PRO A 149 -1.83 1.78 4.85
CA PRO A 149 -1.57 0.55 4.12
C PRO A 149 -1.54 -0.66 5.04
N GLU A 150 -2.35 -1.67 4.70
CA GLU A 150 -2.54 -2.88 5.49
C GLU A 150 -3.07 -2.67 6.93
N ALA A 151 -3.62 -1.50 7.19
CA ALA A 151 -3.95 -0.97 8.51
C ALA A 151 -2.79 -1.09 9.53
N VAL A 152 -1.53 -1.16 9.06
CA VAL A 152 -0.37 -1.29 9.96
C VAL A 152 -0.12 0.05 10.63
N ILE A 153 -0.24 0.08 11.95
CA ILE A 153 -0.25 1.32 12.72
C ILE A 153 0.65 1.23 13.95
N THR A 154 1.28 2.36 14.29
CA THR A 154 1.89 2.59 15.60
C THR A 154 1.41 3.92 16.14
N ARG A 155 1.56 4.14 17.45
CA ARG A 155 1.27 5.44 18.09
C ARG A 155 2.03 6.60 17.43
N GLU A 156 3.28 6.38 17.04
CA GLU A 156 4.09 7.39 16.34
C GLU A 156 3.51 7.71 14.96
N SER A 157 3.25 6.68 14.15
CA SER A 157 2.73 6.86 12.78
C SER A 157 1.36 7.55 12.80
N ALA A 158 0.50 7.18 13.74
CA ALA A 158 -0.80 7.84 13.94
C ALA A 158 -0.66 9.32 14.30
N SER A 159 0.27 9.65 15.20
CA SER A 159 0.57 11.04 15.59
C SER A 159 1.08 11.87 14.40
N ILE A 160 1.91 11.30 13.54
CA ILE A 160 2.39 11.96 12.31
C ILE A 160 1.22 12.29 11.38
N VAL A 161 0.32 11.32 11.14
CA VAL A 161 -0.88 11.53 10.32
C VAL A 161 -1.80 12.58 10.95
N GLU A 162 -2.06 12.52 12.26
CA GLU A 162 -2.85 13.52 12.98
C GLU A 162 -2.27 14.93 12.84
N SER A 163 -0.95 15.07 12.92
CA SER A 163 -0.28 16.37 12.80
C SER A 163 -0.26 16.94 11.37
N SER A 164 -0.68 16.15 10.38
CA SER A 164 -0.68 16.54 8.96
C SER A 164 -2.02 17.12 8.49
N THR A 165 -3.00 17.27 9.40
CA THR A 165 -4.32 17.81 9.06
C THR A 165 -5.00 18.43 10.28
N ASP A 166 -5.82 19.47 10.06
CA ASP A 166 -6.65 20.07 11.10
C ASP A 166 -8.04 19.40 11.20
N ARG A 167 -8.32 18.40 10.36
CA ARG A 167 -9.62 17.71 10.31
C ARG A 167 -9.72 16.66 11.41
N LYS A 168 -10.95 16.36 11.84
CA LYS A 168 -11.18 15.22 12.73
C LYS A 168 -10.99 13.92 11.95
N LEU A 169 -10.09 13.06 12.41
CA LEU A 169 -9.74 11.82 11.74
C LEU A 169 -10.48 10.61 12.28
N VAL A 170 -10.75 9.64 11.40
CA VAL A 170 -11.22 8.30 11.73
C VAL A 170 -10.25 7.27 11.15
N PHE A 171 -9.46 6.62 11.99
CA PHE A 171 -8.64 5.49 11.55
C PHE A 171 -9.52 4.26 11.33
N LEU A 172 -9.44 3.71 10.13
CA LEU A 172 -10.14 2.49 9.74
C LEU A 172 -9.17 1.31 9.88
N LEU A 173 -9.41 0.48 10.90
CA LEU A 173 -8.52 -0.60 11.34
C LEU A 173 -9.28 -1.94 11.35
N ASP A 174 -8.69 -2.95 12.00
CA ASP A 174 -9.25 -4.26 12.28
C ASP A 174 -9.54 -4.45 13.78
N GLU A 175 -10.62 -5.13 14.13
CA GLU A 175 -10.97 -5.38 15.53
C GLU A 175 -9.87 -6.13 16.31
N ARG A 176 -9.05 -6.93 15.62
CA ARG A 176 -7.93 -7.67 16.20
C ARG A 176 -6.73 -6.77 16.53
N GLN A 177 -6.79 -5.49 16.19
CA GLN A 177 -5.82 -4.47 16.58
C GLN A 177 -6.23 -3.75 17.88
N LEU A 178 -7.53 -3.74 18.17
CA LEU A 178 -8.12 -2.96 19.25
C LEU A 178 -8.06 -3.69 20.59
N LEU A 179 -7.77 -2.95 21.66
CA LEU A 179 -7.68 -3.43 23.04
C LEU A 179 -8.94 -2.98 23.78
N TYR A 180 -10.00 -3.79 23.65
CA TYR A 180 -11.28 -3.51 24.30
C TYR A 180 -11.18 -3.73 25.82
N ASP A 181 -11.21 -2.63 26.58
CA ASP A 181 -11.19 -2.68 28.04
C ASP A 181 -12.56 -2.97 28.66
N PHE A 182 -13.65 -2.79 27.90
CA PHE A 182 -15.02 -3.07 28.34
C PHE A 182 -15.95 -3.43 27.16
N PRO A 183 -16.98 -4.28 27.36
CA PRO A 183 -17.83 -4.78 26.29
C PRO A 183 -18.55 -3.68 25.48
N GLN A 184 -18.99 -2.61 26.15
CA GLN A 184 -19.76 -1.53 25.51
C GLN A 184 -18.95 -0.73 24.47
N ALA A 185 -17.61 -0.85 24.45
CA ALA A 185 -16.77 -0.20 23.44
C ALA A 185 -16.90 -0.85 22.05
N LYS A 186 -17.30 -2.13 21.95
CA LYS A 186 -17.53 -2.79 20.67
C LYS A 186 -18.67 -2.09 19.92
N TYR A 187 -18.48 -1.79 18.63
CA TYR A 187 -19.40 -1.03 17.77
C TYR A 187 -19.73 0.42 18.21
N SER A 188 -19.03 0.95 19.21
CA SER A 188 -19.20 2.34 19.67
C SER A 188 -18.29 3.30 18.92
N CYS A 189 -18.60 4.58 19.00
CA CYS A 189 -17.69 5.65 18.60
C CYS A 189 -16.54 5.75 19.62
N ASN A 190 -15.39 5.14 19.31
CA ASN A 190 -14.20 5.14 20.17
C ASN A 190 -13.14 6.14 19.68
N ARG A 191 -12.23 6.52 20.57
CA ARG A 191 -11.08 7.39 20.30
C ARG A 191 -9.76 6.66 20.45
N TYR A 192 -8.81 7.00 19.58
CA TYR A 192 -7.41 6.64 19.70
C TYR A 192 -6.59 7.90 19.48
N LEU A 193 -5.80 8.31 20.47
CA LEU A 193 -5.17 9.64 20.50
C LEU A 193 -6.22 10.75 20.32
N ASN A 194 -6.00 11.68 19.41
CA ASN A 194 -6.96 12.75 19.11
C ASN A 194 -7.98 12.33 18.04
N SER A 195 -7.85 11.15 17.46
CA SER A 195 -8.71 10.62 16.40
C SER A 195 -9.78 9.67 16.89
N PHE A 196 -10.71 9.32 16.01
CA PHE A 196 -11.64 8.23 16.18
C PHE A 196 -11.07 6.93 15.58
N VAL A 197 -11.60 5.79 15.99
CA VAL A 197 -11.15 4.49 15.48
C VAL A 197 -12.30 3.50 15.34
N PHE A 198 -12.32 2.77 14.22
CA PHE A 198 -13.20 1.62 14.02
C PHE A 198 -12.38 0.41 13.60
N GLY A 199 -12.66 -0.74 14.21
CA GLY A 199 -12.08 -2.02 13.83
C GLY A 199 -13.08 -2.83 13.04
N ARG A 200 -12.71 -3.25 11.82
CA ARG A 200 -13.57 -4.08 10.96
C ARG A 200 -13.88 -5.42 11.61
N GLU A 201 -15.05 -5.96 11.29
CA GLU A 201 -15.43 -7.34 11.49
C GLU A 201 -14.67 -8.22 10.49
N TRP A 202 -13.52 -8.75 10.92
CA TRP A 202 -12.62 -9.51 10.06
C TRP A 202 -13.32 -10.72 9.43
N GLU A 203 -13.96 -11.55 10.26
CA GLU A 203 -14.59 -12.80 9.78
C GLU A 203 -15.66 -12.53 8.72
N LEU A 204 -16.47 -11.48 8.91
CA LEU A 204 -17.54 -11.12 8.00
C LEU A 204 -17.01 -10.50 6.71
N SER A 205 -15.97 -9.67 6.83
CA SER A 205 -15.31 -9.03 5.69
C SER A 205 -14.65 -10.08 4.79
N ASP A 206 -13.88 -11.01 5.38
CA ASP A 206 -13.21 -12.08 4.64
C ASP A 206 -14.22 -13.10 4.07
N ALA A 207 -15.32 -13.35 4.78
CA ALA A 207 -16.37 -14.23 4.26
C ALA A 207 -17.03 -13.69 2.98
N PHE A 208 -17.16 -12.37 2.89
CA PHE A 208 -17.59 -11.71 1.66
C PHE A 208 -16.49 -11.77 0.58
N ALA A 209 -15.28 -11.30 0.90
CA ALA A 209 -14.19 -11.14 -0.06
C ALA A 209 -13.74 -12.48 -0.69
N PHE A 210 -13.70 -13.55 0.11
CA PHE A 210 -13.27 -14.89 -0.32
C PHE A 210 -14.43 -15.84 -0.60
N ASN A 211 -15.67 -15.35 -0.62
CA ASN A 211 -16.85 -16.14 -0.97
C ASN A 211 -17.00 -17.44 -0.14
N THR A 212 -16.82 -17.34 1.18
CA THR A 212 -16.97 -18.50 2.08
C THR A 212 -18.37 -18.60 2.70
N LEU A 213 -19.13 -17.50 2.70
CA LEU A 213 -20.56 -17.48 3.02
C LEU A 213 -21.37 -17.05 1.81
N ASP A 214 -22.60 -17.55 1.70
CA ASP A 214 -23.59 -17.05 0.76
C ASP A 214 -24.25 -15.75 1.29
N VAL A 215 -25.10 -15.14 0.47
CA VAL A 215 -25.74 -13.86 0.81
C VAL A 215 -26.61 -13.96 2.08
N LEU A 216 -27.36 -15.05 2.25
CA LEU A 216 -28.20 -15.24 3.44
C LEU A 216 -27.34 -15.43 4.69
N GLY A 217 -26.22 -16.15 4.58
CA GLY A 217 -25.23 -16.31 5.64
C GLY A 217 -24.60 -14.97 6.03
N LEU A 218 -24.22 -14.13 5.06
CA LEU A 218 -23.69 -12.79 5.33
C LEU A 218 -24.71 -11.90 6.04
N ILE A 219 -25.98 -11.90 5.59
CA ILE A 219 -27.06 -11.16 6.26
C ILE A 219 -27.25 -11.67 7.69
N GLY A 220 -27.43 -12.98 7.87
CA GLY A 220 -27.64 -13.60 9.17
C GLY A 220 -26.50 -13.29 10.15
N LYS A 221 -25.25 -13.47 9.71
CA LYS A 221 -24.06 -13.19 10.53
C LYS A 221 -23.90 -11.71 10.87
N THR A 222 -24.33 -10.81 10.00
CA THR A 222 -24.37 -9.37 10.31
C THR A 222 -25.41 -9.09 11.40
N LEU A 223 -26.63 -9.64 11.27
CA LEU A 223 -27.72 -9.44 12.23
C LEU A 223 -27.43 -10.08 13.60
N GLU A 224 -26.65 -11.17 13.63
CA GLU A 224 -26.16 -11.78 14.89
C GLU A 224 -25.25 -10.84 15.69
N ARG A 225 -24.68 -9.78 15.09
CA ARG A 225 -23.88 -8.76 15.79
C ARG A 225 -24.73 -7.72 16.51
N ARG A 226 -26.00 -8.01 16.75
CA ARG A 226 -26.93 -7.15 17.47
C ARG A 226 -26.48 -6.93 18.92
N ASP A 227 -26.45 -5.67 19.34
CA ASP A 227 -26.14 -5.27 20.71
C ASP A 227 -27.46 -5.00 21.45
N GLU A 228 -27.96 -6.02 22.16
CA GLU A 228 -29.25 -5.94 22.87
C GLU A 228 -29.31 -4.82 23.90
N TYR A 229 -28.17 -4.47 24.52
CA TYR A 229 -28.13 -3.35 25.47
C TYR A 229 -28.38 -2.03 24.75
N LYS A 230 -27.62 -1.74 23.69
CA LYS A 230 -27.77 -0.49 22.92
C LYS A 230 -29.11 -0.38 22.22
N GLU A 231 -29.67 -1.49 21.75
CA GLU A 231 -31.05 -1.57 21.26
C GLU A 231 -32.06 -1.16 22.34
N SER A 232 -31.93 -1.70 23.57
CA SER A 232 -32.86 -1.40 24.66
C SER A 232 -32.83 0.06 25.12
N VAL A 233 -31.67 0.72 25.01
CA VAL A 233 -31.51 2.14 25.38
C VAL A 233 -31.63 3.10 24.19
N GLY A 234 -31.92 2.60 22.98
CA GLY A 234 -32.10 3.43 21.78
C GLY A 234 -30.82 4.18 21.38
N VAL A 235 -29.67 3.50 21.42
CA VAL A 235 -28.36 4.08 21.07
C VAL A 235 -27.83 3.44 19.78
N PRO A 236 -27.67 4.21 18.69
CA PRO A 236 -27.09 3.69 17.46
C PRO A 236 -25.67 3.13 17.64
N TYR A 237 -25.35 2.02 16.97
CA TYR A 237 -24.02 1.41 16.99
C TYR A 237 -23.63 0.92 15.60
N LEU A 238 -22.34 0.91 15.28
CA LEU A 238 -21.85 0.66 13.93
C LEU A 238 -21.16 -0.70 13.81
N VAL A 239 -21.76 -1.61 13.05
CA VAL A 239 -21.06 -2.78 12.52
C VAL A 239 -20.27 -2.32 11.30
N PHE A 240 -18.94 -2.34 11.41
CA PHE A 240 -18.02 -1.88 10.38
C PHE A 240 -17.31 -3.07 9.74
N THR A 241 -17.20 -3.07 8.42
CA THR A 241 -16.49 -4.09 7.62
C THR A 241 -15.57 -3.39 6.62
N ALA A 242 -14.50 -4.06 6.20
CA ALA A 242 -13.61 -3.51 5.18
C ALA A 242 -12.90 -4.62 4.39
N SER A 243 -12.71 -4.36 3.10
CA SER A 243 -12.05 -5.28 2.14
C SER A 243 -11.34 -4.48 1.05
N ASP A 244 -10.46 -5.13 0.29
CA ASP A 244 -9.94 -4.54 -0.94
C ASP A 244 -11.10 -4.28 -1.91
N LEU A 245 -11.06 -3.19 -2.68
CA LEU A 245 -12.04 -2.89 -3.72
C LEU A 245 -12.06 -4.00 -4.78
N GLU A 246 -10.89 -4.56 -5.07
CA GLU A 246 -10.67 -5.70 -5.96
C GLU A 246 -11.40 -6.97 -5.50
N SER A 247 -11.82 -7.07 -4.23
CA SER A 247 -12.64 -8.19 -3.75
C SER A 247 -14.03 -8.24 -4.41
N LEU A 248 -14.51 -7.12 -4.95
CA LEU A 248 -15.70 -7.04 -5.79
C LEU A 248 -15.54 -7.74 -7.15
N LEU A 249 -14.30 -8.10 -7.50
CA LEU A 249 -13.90 -8.76 -8.73
C LEU A 249 -13.24 -10.12 -8.49
N GLY A 250 -13.16 -10.57 -7.24
CA GLY A 250 -12.51 -11.84 -6.88
C GLY A 250 -13.18 -13.08 -7.47
N ASN A 251 -14.46 -12.97 -7.87
CA ASN A 251 -15.13 -13.94 -8.74
C ASN A 251 -16.27 -13.25 -9.52
N PRO A 252 -16.82 -13.89 -10.58
CA PRO A 252 -17.79 -13.25 -11.47
C PRO A 252 -19.10 -12.78 -10.81
N ALA A 253 -19.45 -13.28 -9.62
CA ALA A 253 -20.70 -12.98 -8.93
C ALA A 253 -20.56 -11.98 -7.77
N GLN A 254 -19.35 -11.50 -7.46
CA GLN A 254 -19.10 -10.68 -6.26
C GLN A 254 -19.89 -9.38 -6.22
N LEU A 255 -20.01 -8.68 -7.35
CA LEU A 255 -20.83 -7.46 -7.46
C LEU A 255 -22.29 -7.71 -7.05
N ASP A 256 -22.91 -8.75 -7.60
CA ASP A 256 -24.31 -9.08 -7.34
C ASP A 256 -24.52 -9.59 -5.91
N ARG A 257 -23.54 -10.32 -5.36
CA ARG A 257 -23.51 -10.73 -3.96
C ARG A 257 -23.47 -9.54 -3.02
N PHE A 258 -22.61 -8.56 -3.27
CA PHE A 258 -22.52 -7.36 -2.44
C PHE A 258 -23.83 -6.55 -2.48
N ILE A 259 -24.40 -6.34 -3.67
CA ILE A 259 -25.70 -5.67 -3.82
C ILE A 259 -26.78 -6.38 -3.01
N SER A 260 -26.87 -7.71 -3.14
CA SER A 260 -27.90 -8.51 -2.48
C SER A 260 -27.71 -8.53 -0.96
N TRP A 261 -26.47 -8.56 -0.48
CA TRP A 261 -26.16 -8.44 0.95
C TRP A 261 -26.60 -7.08 1.49
N MET A 262 -26.22 -5.97 0.84
CA MET A 262 -26.58 -4.63 1.29
C MET A 262 -28.09 -4.41 1.29
N LYS A 263 -28.80 -4.86 0.24
CA LYS A 263 -30.26 -4.80 0.16
C LYS A 263 -30.91 -5.62 1.27
N GLY A 264 -30.41 -6.83 1.52
CA GLY A 264 -30.93 -7.69 2.58
C GLY A 264 -30.78 -7.06 3.98
N LEU A 265 -29.71 -6.31 4.24
CA LEU A 265 -29.55 -5.57 5.49
C LEU A 265 -30.60 -4.45 5.64
N GLU A 266 -30.85 -3.68 4.57
CA GLU A 266 -31.87 -2.63 4.55
C GLU A 266 -33.29 -3.19 4.75
N GLU A 267 -33.61 -4.32 4.10
CA GLU A 267 -34.89 -5.02 4.27
C GLU A 267 -35.10 -5.53 5.71
N ASN A 268 -34.02 -5.79 6.43
CA ASN A 268 -34.04 -6.13 7.87
C ASN A 268 -33.95 -4.90 8.79
N GLY A 269 -34.07 -3.68 8.25
CA GLY A 269 -34.14 -2.44 9.02
C GLY A 269 -32.81 -1.94 9.58
N VAL A 270 -31.68 -2.39 9.01
CA VAL A 270 -30.33 -1.87 9.31
C VAL A 270 -30.06 -0.68 8.41
N GLU A 271 -29.85 0.50 9.00
CA GLU A 271 -29.49 1.70 8.23
C GLU A 271 -28.00 1.65 7.86
N ARG A 272 -27.69 1.90 6.59
CA ARG A 272 -26.32 1.99 6.11
C ARG A 272 -25.79 3.42 6.16
N VAL A 273 -24.69 3.62 6.85
CA VAL A 273 -24.02 4.92 7.08
C VAL A 273 -22.54 4.68 7.25
N SER A 274 -21.68 5.51 6.67
CA SER A 274 -20.23 5.32 6.72
C SER A 274 -19.71 5.55 8.16
N ALA A 275 -18.48 5.13 8.44
CA ALA A 275 -17.85 5.40 9.73
C ALA A 275 -17.73 6.91 10.03
N MET A 276 -17.34 7.71 9.03
CA MET A 276 -17.18 9.16 9.15
C MET A 276 -18.51 9.84 9.40
N GLU A 277 -19.55 9.49 8.65
CA GLU A 277 -20.90 10.03 8.83
C GLU A 277 -21.50 9.60 10.16
N PHE A 278 -21.26 8.36 10.60
CA PHE A 278 -21.68 7.88 11.92
C PHE A 278 -21.08 8.73 13.05
N VAL A 279 -19.76 9.01 12.98
CA VAL A 279 -19.09 9.92 13.92
C VAL A 279 -19.70 11.32 13.85
N ARG A 280 -19.90 11.87 12.64
CA ARG A 280 -20.48 13.21 12.46
C ARG A 280 -21.86 13.32 13.12
N ARG A 281 -22.74 12.33 12.91
CA ARG A 281 -24.10 12.29 13.50
C ARG A 281 -24.09 12.09 15.01
N LYS A 282 -23.12 11.33 15.55
CA LYS A 282 -22.91 11.22 16.99
C LYS A 282 -22.45 12.54 17.62
N LEU A 283 -21.55 13.25 16.94
CA LEU A 283 -21.04 14.55 17.41
C LEU A 283 -22.07 15.67 17.29
N SER A 284 -22.94 15.65 16.28
CA SER A 284 -24.02 16.63 16.12
C SER A 284 -25.20 16.40 17.08
N GLY A 285 -25.27 15.23 17.72
CA GLY A 285 -26.37 14.83 18.58
C GLY A 285 -27.57 14.23 17.83
N GLU A 286 -27.46 14.03 16.51
CA GLU A 286 -28.47 13.33 15.71
C GLU A 286 -28.57 11.85 16.13
N PHE A 287 -27.43 11.20 16.34
CA PHE A 287 -27.37 9.87 16.96
C PHE A 287 -27.15 10.00 18.46
N ARG A 288 -28.05 9.40 19.25
CA ARG A 288 -27.91 9.28 20.70
C ARG A 288 -26.57 8.61 21.04
N ARG A 289 -25.95 9.04 22.13
CA ARG A 289 -24.69 8.52 22.65
C ARG A 289 -24.90 7.81 23.98
N LEU A 290 -24.09 6.78 24.25
CA LEU A 290 -23.83 6.38 25.65
C LEU A 290 -23.12 7.53 26.38
N ASP A 291 -23.22 7.56 27.70
CA ASP A 291 -22.46 8.53 28.48
C ASP A 291 -20.95 8.33 28.24
N GLY A 292 -20.25 9.41 27.87
CA GLY A 292 -18.84 9.38 27.44
C GLY A 292 -18.55 8.83 26.03
N GLU A 293 -19.54 8.36 25.26
CA GLU A 293 -19.31 7.84 23.90
C GLU A 293 -18.76 8.94 22.96
N CYS A 294 -17.94 8.55 21.99
CA CYS A 294 -17.05 9.44 21.24
C CYS A 294 -15.96 10.10 22.09
N SER A 295 -15.74 9.65 23.33
CA SER A 295 -14.58 9.97 24.18
C SER A 295 -13.99 8.75 24.89
N PHE A 296 -14.52 7.55 24.60
CA PHE A 296 -13.95 6.30 25.09
C PHE A 296 -12.57 6.09 24.48
N GLU A 297 -11.54 6.04 25.31
CA GLU A 297 -10.20 5.70 24.86
C GLU A 297 -10.14 4.21 24.48
N MET A 298 -9.49 3.93 23.35
CA MET A 298 -9.28 2.59 22.83
C MET A 298 -7.78 2.40 22.60
N GLY A 299 -7.20 1.41 23.26
CA GLY A 299 -5.83 0.99 22.95
C GLY A 299 -5.77 0.36 21.56
N VAL A 300 -4.69 0.64 20.83
CA VAL A 300 -4.35 -0.03 19.56
C VAL A 300 -2.95 -0.62 19.72
N LYS A 301 -2.79 -1.89 19.39
CA LYS A 301 -1.49 -2.57 19.47
C LYS A 301 -0.56 -2.03 18.39
N ASP A 302 0.61 -1.53 18.78
CA ASP A 302 1.64 -1.09 17.84
C ASP A 302 2.06 -2.24 16.91
N TYR A 303 2.25 -1.91 15.64
CA TYR A 303 2.55 -2.81 14.52
C TYR A 303 1.48 -3.85 14.21
N SER A 304 0.30 -3.79 14.84
CA SER A 304 -0.82 -4.62 14.43
C SER A 304 -1.35 -4.21 13.06
N ALA A 305 -1.95 -5.15 12.33
CA ALA A 305 -2.43 -4.99 10.96
C ALA A 305 -3.81 -5.64 10.76
N TRP A 306 -4.45 -5.40 9.61
CA TRP A 306 -5.70 -6.12 9.25
C TRP A 306 -5.48 -7.49 8.59
N SER A 307 -4.26 -7.80 8.16
CA SER A 307 -3.97 -8.90 7.22
C SER A 307 -2.76 -9.76 7.61
N ASP A 308 -2.27 -9.70 8.86
CA ASP A 308 -1.15 -10.54 9.34
C ASP A 308 -1.45 -12.05 9.27
N TYR A 309 -0.43 -12.89 9.40
CA TYR A 309 -0.58 -14.33 9.58
C TYR A 309 -1.17 -14.66 10.95
N PHE A 310 -2.49 -14.58 11.07
CA PHE A 310 -3.20 -14.73 12.33
C PHE A 310 -3.06 -16.13 12.94
N ASP A 311 -2.83 -17.16 12.11
CA ASP A 311 -2.53 -18.53 12.54
C ASP A 311 -1.22 -18.64 13.35
N LEU A 312 -0.34 -17.63 13.24
CA LEU A 312 0.92 -17.55 14.00
C LEU A 312 0.84 -16.62 15.22
N SER A 313 -0.32 -16.00 15.47
CA SER A 313 -0.54 -15.11 16.61
C SER A 313 -0.35 -15.84 17.94
N LEU A 314 0.29 -15.18 18.89
CA LEU A 314 0.51 -15.71 20.25
C LEU A 314 -0.40 -15.07 21.31
N ASP A 315 -1.07 -13.98 20.97
CA ASP A 315 -1.86 -13.16 21.89
C ASP A 315 -3.30 -12.92 21.40
N GLY A 316 -3.72 -13.60 20.32
CA GLY A 316 -5.03 -13.40 19.70
C GLY A 316 -5.18 -12.04 19.03
N LYS A 317 -4.07 -11.34 18.77
CA LYS A 317 -4.00 -10.06 18.05
C LYS A 317 -3.08 -10.18 16.84
N THR A 318 -3.27 -9.29 15.88
CA THR A 318 -2.39 -9.20 14.71
C THR A 318 -1.06 -8.50 15.07
N SER A 319 -0.08 -8.63 14.18
CA SER A 319 1.19 -7.90 14.15
C SER A 319 1.49 -7.52 12.69
N ASP A 320 2.74 -7.28 12.38
CA ASP A 320 3.33 -7.02 11.06
C ASP A 320 4.24 -8.18 10.62
N SER A 321 4.10 -9.35 11.25
CA SER A 321 4.96 -10.52 11.04
C SER A 321 5.02 -10.92 9.57
N ARG A 322 3.89 -10.77 8.85
CA ARG A 322 3.79 -10.99 7.41
C ARG A 322 4.86 -10.24 6.63
N TRP A 323 5.09 -8.96 6.90
CA TRP A 323 6.03 -8.14 6.13
C TRP A 323 7.43 -8.13 6.72
N LEU A 324 7.60 -8.46 7.99
CA LEU A 324 8.92 -8.55 8.61
C LEU A 324 9.60 -9.90 8.42
N GLY A 325 8.84 -10.99 8.37
CA GLY A 325 9.37 -12.35 8.29
C GLY A 325 9.78 -12.97 9.63
N TYR A 326 9.54 -12.27 10.74
CA TYR A 326 9.67 -12.82 12.09
C TYR A 326 8.54 -12.31 12.99
N ARG A 327 8.27 -13.04 14.07
CA ARG A 327 7.27 -12.62 15.07
C ARG A 327 7.91 -11.72 16.12
N ARG A 328 7.34 -10.54 16.34
CA ARG A 328 7.84 -9.59 17.37
C ARG A 328 7.83 -10.16 18.78
N ALA A 329 6.86 -11.03 19.10
CA ALA A 329 6.65 -11.56 20.45
C ALA A 329 7.81 -12.45 20.95
N ASP A 330 8.49 -13.17 20.07
CA ASP A 330 9.59 -14.07 20.43
C ASP A 330 10.84 -13.96 19.54
N GLY A 331 10.84 -13.01 18.58
CA GLY A 331 11.94 -12.76 17.67
C GLY A 331 12.19 -13.87 16.64
N LYS A 332 11.28 -14.85 16.52
CA LYS A 332 11.52 -16.04 15.71
C LYS A 332 11.11 -15.84 14.25
N VAL A 333 12.04 -16.15 13.35
CA VAL A 333 11.82 -16.26 11.91
C VAL A 333 11.04 -17.53 11.63
N PHE A 334 10.03 -17.44 10.77
CA PHE A 334 9.14 -18.55 10.42
C PHE A 334 9.16 -18.84 8.93
N ALA A 335 8.50 -19.93 8.54
CA ALA A 335 8.30 -20.31 7.14
C ALA A 335 6.82 -20.30 6.76
N ARG A 336 6.53 -20.17 5.46
CA ARG A 336 5.19 -20.30 4.89
C ARG A 336 5.19 -21.30 3.74
N ALA A 337 4.05 -21.94 3.53
CA ALA A 337 3.90 -22.92 2.46
C ALA A 337 3.60 -22.24 1.12
N VAL A 338 4.35 -22.60 0.08
CA VAL A 338 4.13 -22.18 -1.31
C VAL A 338 4.28 -23.41 -2.18
N ASN A 339 3.26 -23.76 -2.98
CA ASN A 339 3.30 -24.92 -3.89
C ASN A 339 3.79 -26.23 -3.24
N GLY A 340 3.36 -26.49 -2.00
CA GLY A 340 3.70 -27.71 -1.26
C GLY A 340 5.09 -27.72 -0.58
N ARG A 341 5.91 -26.66 -0.73
CA ARG A 341 7.19 -26.49 -0.01
C ARG A 341 7.11 -25.39 1.03
N LYS A 342 7.86 -25.52 2.13
CA LYS A 342 8.04 -24.44 3.12
C LYS A 342 9.16 -23.51 2.65
N ILE A 343 8.89 -22.21 2.62
CA ILE A 343 9.84 -21.16 2.28
C ILE A 343 10.08 -20.31 3.54
N SER A 344 11.35 -20.21 3.96
CA SER A 344 11.73 -19.30 5.05
C SER A 344 11.37 -17.86 4.70
N GLN A 345 10.80 -17.14 5.65
CA GLN A 345 10.49 -15.72 5.48
C GLN A 345 11.67 -14.80 5.85
N LEU A 346 12.86 -15.36 6.08
CA LEU A 346 14.08 -14.61 6.39
C LEU A 346 14.42 -13.54 5.34
N TRP A 347 14.09 -13.79 4.08
CA TRP A 347 14.26 -12.82 3.00
C TRP A 347 13.52 -11.50 3.24
N LYS A 348 12.38 -11.51 3.96
CA LYS A 348 11.64 -10.30 4.30
C LYS A 348 12.38 -9.45 5.33
N VAL A 349 13.08 -10.08 6.26
CA VAL A 349 13.96 -9.39 7.22
C VAL A 349 15.04 -8.64 6.47
N ALA A 350 15.73 -9.33 5.56
CA ALA A 350 16.79 -8.77 4.74
C ALA A 350 16.28 -7.67 3.81
N PHE A 351 15.14 -7.90 3.14
CA PHE A 351 14.56 -6.93 2.21
C PHE A 351 14.11 -5.66 2.94
N THR A 352 13.48 -5.80 4.11
CA THR A 352 13.08 -4.64 4.93
C THR A 352 14.30 -3.83 5.37
N ARG A 353 15.30 -4.49 5.97
CA ARG A 353 16.54 -3.84 6.38
C ARG A 353 17.27 -3.18 5.21
N LEU A 354 17.29 -3.82 4.04
CA LEU A 354 17.93 -3.26 2.85
C LEU A 354 17.23 -1.97 2.45
N PHE A 355 15.91 -1.98 2.31
CA PHE A 355 15.16 -0.80 1.88
C PHE A 355 15.25 0.32 2.92
N GLU A 356 15.24 0.03 4.22
CA GLU A 356 15.52 1.03 5.26
C GLU A 356 16.92 1.67 5.11
N GLU A 357 17.96 0.88 4.80
CA GLU A 357 19.29 1.42 4.52
C GLU A 357 19.32 2.25 3.22
N LEU A 358 18.69 1.77 2.14
CA LEU A 358 18.69 2.45 0.84
C LEU A 358 17.87 3.74 0.84
N ASN A 359 16.72 3.76 1.52
CA ASN A 359 15.90 4.97 1.70
C ASN A 359 16.71 6.06 2.39
N ARG A 360 17.44 5.70 3.45
CA ARG A 360 18.32 6.64 4.18
C ARG A 360 19.46 7.17 3.30
N VAL A 361 20.06 6.31 2.47
CA VAL A 361 21.11 6.72 1.53
C VAL A 361 20.57 7.70 0.50
N VAL A 362 19.41 7.41 -0.11
CA VAL A 362 18.77 8.32 -1.07
C VAL A 362 18.40 9.65 -0.41
N ARG A 363 17.73 9.60 0.76
CA ARG A 363 17.37 10.80 1.53
C ARG A 363 18.60 11.64 1.85
N LEU A 364 19.69 11.03 2.32
CA LEU A 364 20.93 11.73 2.62
C LEU A 364 21.47 12.46 1.39
N GLY A 365 21.54 11.77 0.24
CA GLY A 365 22.00 12.37 -1.02
C GLY A 365 21.12 13.54 -1.46
N VAL A 366 19.81 13.36 -1.42
CA VAL A 366 18.82 14.40 -1.77
C VAL A 366 18.93 15.60 -0.84
N LEU A 367 18.90 15.40 0.48
CA LEU A 367 18.98 16.49 1.45
C LEU A 367 20.32 17.23 1.35
N ARG A 368 21.42 16.52 1.11
CA ARG A 368 22.73 17.16 0.94
C ARG A 368 22.78 18.02 -0.30
N ALA A 369 22.29 17.52 -1.44
CA ALA A 369 22.25 18.29 -2.67
C ALA A 369 21.28 19.47 -2.60
N LEU A 370 20.16 19.35 -1.87
CA LEU A 370 19.24 20.46 -1.59
C LEU A 370 19.87 21.52 -0.69
N GLU A 371 20.65 21.11 0.32
CA GLU A 371 21.41 22.00 1.19
C GLU A 371 22.45 22.80 0.38
N ASP A 372 23.16 22.16 -0.56
CA ASP A 372 24.15 22.81 -1.42
C ASP A 372 23.55 23.89 -2.34
N ILE A 373 22.24 23.85 -2.60
CA ILE A 373 21.48 24.90 -3.33
C ILE A 373 20.68 25.83 -2.40
N GLY A 374 20.98 25.81 -1.10
CA GLY A 374 20.46 26.75 -0.11
C GLY A 374 19.07 26.43 0.43
N ALA A 375 18.59 25.19 0.30
CA ALA A 375 17.38 24.72 0.99
C ALA A 375 17.78 23.98 2.27
N ASP A 376 17.49 24.58 3.43
CA ASP A 376 17.66 23.91 4.72
C ASP A 376 16.69 22.72 4.86
N ARG A 377 16.78 21.99 5.98
CA ARG A 377 15.99 20.77 6.17
C ARG A 377 14.47 20.99 6.12
N GLU A 378 13.98 22.10 6.65
CA GLU A 378 12.54 22.39 6.68
C GLU A 378 12.05 22.73 5.27
N ARG A 379 12.79 23.59 4.57
CA ARG A 379 12.49 23.96 3.18
C ARG A 379 12.65 22.77 2.22
N ALA A 380 13.64 21.90 2.45
CA ALA A 380 13.82 20.68 1.69
C ALA A 380 12.63 19.73 1.89
N ALA A 381 12.15 19.56 3.13
CA ALA A 381 10.95 18.77 3.40
C ALA A 381 9.72 19.37 2.72
N GLU A 382 9.54 20.69 2.77
CA GLU A 382 8.44 21.36 2.06
C GLU A 382 8.53 21.19 0.54
N PHE A 383 9.72 21.37 -0.05
CA PHE A 383 9.96 21.09 -1.47
C PHE A 383 9.56 19.66 -1.83
N LEU A 384 9.95 18.66 -1.03
CA LEU A 384 9.61 17.27 -1.29
C LEU A 384 8.11 17.00 -1.17
N VAL A 385 7.37 17.70 -0.30
CA VAL A 385 5.89 17.63 -0.32
C VAL A 385 5.34 18.26 -1.59
N ARG A 386 5.76 19.50 -1.94
CA ARG A 386 5.27 20.21 -3.12
C ARG A 386 5.64 19.53 -4.44
N TYR A 387 6.72 18.75 -4.48
CA TYR A 387 7.11 17.98 -5.66
C TYR A 387 6.05 16.93 -6.06
N ALA A 388 5.12 16.57 -5.17
CA ALA A 388 3.92 15.79 -5.54
C ALA A 388 3.16 16.46 -6.70
N ARG A 389 3.15 17.80 -6.79
CA ARG A 389 2.52 18.55 -7.89
C ARG A 389 3.19 18.34 -9.24
N VAL A 390 4.43 17.89 -9.26
CA VAL A 390 5.12 17.45 -10.48
C VAL A 390 4.85 15.97 -10.75
N PHE A 391 5.00 15.13 -9.72
CA PHE A 391 4.86 13.68 -9.87
C PHE A 391 3.45 13.27 -10.29
N PHE A 392 2.43 13.88 -9.70
CA PHE A 392 1.00 13.67 -9.99
C PHE A 392 0.39 14.86 -10.76
N ARG A 393 1.18 15.54 -11.61
CA ARG A 393 0.76 16.78 -12.29
C ARG A 393 -0.62 16.66 -12.95
N ASP A 394 -0.82 15.63 -13.77
CA ASP A 394 -2.05 15.46 -14.55
C ASP A 394 -3.30 15.36 -13.65
N TYR A 395 -3.17 14.77 -12.46
CA TYR A 395 -4.24 14.74 -11.46
C TYR A 395 -4.52 16.12 -10.89
N TYR A 396 -3.49 16.85 -10.49
CA TYR A 396 -3.64 18.18 -9.91
C TYR A 396 -4.16 19.21 -10.93
N ASP A 397 -3.71 19.11 -12.19
CA ASP A 397 -4.20 19.90 -13.31
C ASP A 397 -5.69 19.65 -13.57
N TYR A 398 -6.15 18.39 -13.46
CA TYR A 398 -7.57 18.05 -13.60
C TYR A 398 -8.45 18.79 -12.59
N PHE A 399 -7.97 18.96 -11.35
CA PHE A 399 -8.66 19.72 -10.30
C PHE A 399 -8.35 21.23 -10.31
N GLY A 400 -7.59 21.72 -11.29
CA GLY A 400 -7.24 23.14 -11.41
C GLY A 400 -6.35 23.65 -10.27
N MET A 401 -5.54 22.79 -9.68
CA MET A 401 -4.61 23.15 -8.61
C MET A 401 -3.26 23.62 -9.18
N ASP A 402 -2.50 24.40 -8.41
CA ASP A 402 -1.21 24.93 -8.88
C ASP A 402 -0.15 23.82 -9.03
N THR A 403 0.30 23.62 -10.26
CA THR A 403 1.38 22.70 -10.66
C THR A 403 2.57 23.42 -11.28
N SER A 404 2.60 24.75 -11.17
CA SER A 404 3.68 25.59 -11.71
C SER A 404 5.01 25.25 -11.04
N LEU A 405 6.09 25.34 -11.82
CA LEU A 405 7.43 25.11 -11.26
C LEU A 405 7.81 26.19 -10.24
N ASP A 406 7.28 27.41 -10.36
CA ASP A 406 7.49 28.49 -9.38
C ASP A 406 6.94 28.10 -8.00
N TYR A 407 5.72 27.54 -7.94
CA TYR A 407 5.15 27.03 -6.68
C TYR A 407 5.99 25.90 -6.08
N VAL A 408 6.41 24.95 -6.92
CA VAL A 408 7.16 23.77 -6.48
C VAL A 408 8.56 24.15 -6.00
N LEU A 409 9.24 25.05 -6.70
CA LEU A 409 10.64 25.42 -6.45
C LEU A 409 10.82 26.54 -5.43
N GLU A 410 9.75 27.19 -4.96
CA GLU A 410 9.85 28.26 -3.95
C GLU A 410 10.67 27.85 -2.71
N PRO A 411 10.46 26.66 -2.09
CA PRO A 411 11.29 26.23 -0.97
C PRO A 411 12.74 25.90 -1.37
N ALA A 412 12.99 25.64 -2.66
CA ALA A 412 14.31 25.37 -3.22
C ALA A 412 14.94 26.57 -3.95
N ASN A 413 14.55 27.81 -3.60
CA ASN A 413 15.09 29.05 -4.17
C ASN A 413 14.94 29.20 -5.70
N GLY A 414 14.01 28.49 -6.34
CA GLY A 414 13.86 28.51 -7.81
C GLY A 414 14.88 27.64 -8.56
N GLU A 415 15.70 26.86 -7.86
CA GLU A 415 16.80 26.10 -8.46
C GLU A 415 16.30 24.84 -9.18
N GLU A 416 16.29 24.85 -10.52
CA GLU A 416 15.75 23.75 -11.33
C GLU A 416 16.41 22.38 -11.06
N LYS A 417 17.68 22.36 -10.61
CA LYS A 417 18.38 21.11 -10.24
C LYS A 417 17.67 20.34 -9.12
N ALA A 418 16.90 21.04 -8.27
CA ALA A 418 16.10 20.41 -7.22
C ALA A 418 15.10 19.40 -7.79
N LEU A 419 14.56 19.63 -8.99
CA LEU A 419 13.54 18.77 -9.60
C LEU A 419 14.06 17.34 -9.85
N LYS A 420 15.32 17.21 -10.25
CA LYS A 420 15.97 15.90 -10.38
C LYS A 420 16.07 15.18 -9.04
N LEU A 421 16.33 15.91 -7.95
CA LEU A 421 16.39 15.35 -6.60
C LEU A 421 14.99 14.95 -6.09
N GLY A 422 13.97 15.77 -6.38
CA GLY A 422 12.57 15.45 -6.12
C GLY A 422 12.15 14.17 -6.85
N ARG A 423 12.52 14.03 -8.12
CA ARG A 423 12.30 12.81 -8.91
C ARG A 423 12.92 11.59 -8.24
N VAL A 424 14.21 11.64 -7.93
CA VAL A 424 14.93 10.54 -7.28
C VAL A 424 14.26 10.16 -5.95
N TYR A 425 13.89 11.15 -5.14
CA TYR A 425 13.21 10.90 -3.87
C TYR A 425 11.87 10.19 -4.07
N TYR A 426 11.07 10.62 -5.05
CA TYR A 426 9.78 10.00 -5.35
C TYR A 426 9.91 8.61 -6.00
N LEU A 427 10.97 8.35 -6.77
CA LEU A 427 11.28 7.00 -7.22
C LEU A 427 11.62 6.09 -6.04
N MET A 428 12.39 6.58 -5.05
CA MET A 428 12.62 5.83 -3.82
C MET A 428 11.31 5.58 -3.06
N LEU A 429 10.43 6.58 -2.92
CA LEU A 429 9.12 6.39 -2.29
C LEU A 429 8.26 5.35 -3.04
N LEU A 430 8.18 5.43 -4.37
CA LEU A 430 7.48 4.48 -5.23
C LEU A 430 8.04 3.05 -5.05
N ALA A 431 9.35 2.91 -4.87
CA ALA A 431 9.98 1.62 -4.64
C ALA A 431 9.66 0.98 -3.27
N ASN A 432 8.94 1.65 -2.38
CA ASN A 432 8.62 1.15 -1.04
C ASN A 432 7.27 0.45 -0.92
N HIS A 433 6.64 0.05 -2.04
CA HIS A 433 5.41 -0.76 -2.00
C HIS A 433 5.52 -1.93 -1.00
N SER A 434 4.47 -2.13 -0.20
CA SER A 434 4.41 -3.26 0.74
C SER A 434 4.27 -4.63 0.05
N CYS A 435 3.71 -4.65 -1.16
CA CYS A 435 3.30 -5.85 -1.90
C CYS A 435 4.32 -6.98 -1.94
N PRO A 436 5.62 -6.75 -2.20
CA PRO A 436 6.58 -7.85 -2.24
C PRO A 436 6.53 -8.68 -0.97
N ARG A 437 6.52 -8.00 0.19
CA ARG A 437 6.58 -8.63 1.50
C ARG A 437 5.22 -9.15 1.99
N PHE A 438 4.13 -8.91 1.27
CA PHE A 438 2.84 -9.51 1.56
C PHE A 438 2.84 -11.02 1.24
N TRP A 439 3.47 -11.38 0.13
CA TRP A 439 3.51 -12.75 -0.41
C TRP A 439 4.58 -13.61 0.24
N GLU A 440 4.41 -14.93 0.16
CA GLU A 440 5.29 -15.90 0.81
C GLU A 440 6.64 -16.07 0.08
N ASN A 441 6.66 -15.93 -1.25
CA ASN A 441 7.85 -16.01 -2.09
C ASN A 441 8.32 -14.62 -2.55
N LEU A 442 9.65 -14.44 -2.65
CA LEU A 442 10.26 -13.18 -3.08
C LEU A 442 10.11 -12.94 -4.59
N ASP A 443 10.31 -13.96 -5.43
CA ASP A 443 10.31 -13.83 -6.90
C ASP A 443 8.89 -13.57 -7.42
N THR A 444 8.53 -12.28 -7.50
CA THR A 444 7.22 -11.76 -7.93
C THR A 444 7.40 -10.47 -8.72
N ARG A 445 6.41 -10.12 -9.56
CA ARG A 445 6.46 -8.90 -10.39
C ARG A 445 6.63 -7.62 -9.57
N VAL A 446 6.08 -7.60 -8.36
CA VAL A 446 6.14 -6.45 -7.45
C VAL A 446 7.52 -6.32 -6.80
N ALA A 447 8.19 -7.42 -6.44
CA ALA A 447 9.57 -7.36 -5.95
C ALA A 447 10.51 -6.83 -7.02
N PHE A 448 10.32 -7.30 -8.26
CA PHE A 448 11.05 -6.79 -9.42
C PHE A 448 10.80 -5.29 -9.64
N GLY A 449 9.55 -4.85 -9.58
CA GLY A 449 9.16 -3.44 -9.71
C GLY A 449 9.86 -2.55 -8.68
N ASN A 450 9.75 -2.87 -7.39
CA ASN A 450 10.41 -2.11 -6.31
C ASN A 450 11.92 -1.97 -6.57
N VAL A 451 12.60 -3.08 -6.86
CA VAL A 451 14.06 -3.07 -7.05
C VAL A 451 14.46 -2.32 -8.32
N SER A 452 13.67 -2.42 -9.39
CA SER A 452 13.94 -1.71 -10.64
C SER A 452 13.82 -0.20 -10.45
N VAL A 453 12.75 0.26 -9.81
CA VAL A 453 12.53 1.68 -9.53
C VAL A 453 13.62 2.23 -8.59
N LEU A 454 13.97 1.49 -7.53
CA LEU A 454 15.04 1.93 -6.61
C LEU A 454 16.41 1.95 -7.28
N SER A 455 16.68 0.98 -8.16
CA SER A 455 17.91 0.95 -8.95
C SER A 455 18.01 2.18 -9.84
N LYS A 456 16.90 2.63 -10.44
CA LYS A 456 16.85 3.89 -11.21
C LYS A 456 17.23 5.08 -10.34
N ALA A 457 16.63 5.21 -9.15
CA ALA A 457 16.93 6.32 -8.23
C ALA A 457 18.41 6.35 -7.82
N LEU A 458 18.98 5.19 -7.50
CA LEU A 458 20.39 5.08 -7.11
C LEU A 458 21.35 5.42 -8.26
N ILE A 459 21.07 4.95 -9.47
CA ILE A 459 21.91 5.25 -10.64
C ILE A 459 21.83 6.74 -10.99
N GLU A 460 20.64 7.34 -10.98
CA GLU A 460 20.48 8.78 -11.21
C GLU A 460 21.24 9.62 -10.15
N LEU A 461 21.38 9.14 -8.90
CA LEU A 461 22.23 9.77 -7.88
C LEU A 461 23.72 9.55 -8.12
N MET A 462 24.15 8.38 -8.58
CA MET A 462 25.55 8.14 -8.96
C MET A 462 26.00 9.10 -10.07
N GLU A 463 25.12 9.38 -11.02
CA GLU A 463 25.35 10.34 -12.10
C GLU A 463 25.35 11.78 -11.58
N TYR A 464 24.36 12.15 -10.75
CA TYR A 464 24.30 13.49 -10.17
C TYR A 464 25.56 13.85 -9.38
N PHE A 465 26.12 12.88 -8.66
CA PHE A 465 27.30 13.03 -7.82
C PHE A 465 28.61 12.58 -8.49
N GLU A 466 28.64 12.46 -9.82
CA GLU A 466 29.82 12.01 -10.55
C GLU A 466 31.08 12.82 -10.20
N GLY A 467 32.17 12.12 -9.87
CA GLY A 467 33.45 12.73 -9.49
C GLY A 467 33.50 13.27 -8.04
N SER A 468 32.41 13.16 -7.27
CA SER A 468 32.40 13.48 -5.84
C SER A 468 32.63 12.24 -4.97
N GLU A 469 33.07 12.44 -3.72
CA GLU A 469 33.22 11.35 -2.74
C GLU A 469 31.89 10.64 -2.44
N LEU A 470 30.75 11.34 -2.58
CA LEU A 470 29.41 10.78 -2.35
C LEU A 470 29.01 9.75 -3.40
N GLN A 471 29.61 9.77 -4.60
CA GLN A 471 29.32 8.77 -5.63
C GLN A 471 29.55 7.34 -5.12
N GLY A 472 30.61 7.14 -4.32
CA GLY A 472 30.96 5.84 -3.76
C GLY A 472 29.88 5.27 -2.82
N LEU A 473 29.13 6.14 -2.13
CA LEU A 473 28.02 5.72 -1.26
C LEU A 473 26.89 5.08 -2.08
N PHE A 474 26.52 5.69 -3.20
CA PHE A 474 25.45 5.19 -4.07
C PHE A 474 25.88 3.93 -4.82
N ILE A 475 27.14 3.85 -5.26
CA ILE A 475 27.72 2.63 -5.81
C ILE A 475 27.63 1.48 -4.79
N GLY A 476 28.06 1.72 -3.55
CA GLY A 476 27.97 0.72 -2.48
C GLY A 476 26.53 0.28 -2.19
N ALA A 477 25.58 1.21 -2.22
CA ALA A 477 24.16 0.94 -2.06
C ALA A 477 23.60 0.05 -3.18
N TYR A 478 23.92 0.34 -4.45
CA TYR A 478 23.51 -0.47 -5.59
C TYR A 478 24.19 -1.85 -5.63
N LEU A 479 25.46 -1.95 -5.20
CA LEU A 479 26.15 -3.23 -5.05
C LEU A 479 25.46 -4.17 -4.04
N LYS A 480 24.78 -3.63 -3.02
CA LYS A 480 23.96 -4.46 -2.10
C LYS A 480 22.74 -5.07 -2.79
N LEU A 481 22.15 -4.38 -3.78
CA LEU A 481 21.06 -4.95 -4.60
C LEU A 481 21.60 -6.06 -5.51
N LEU A 482 22.72 -5.80 -6.19
CA LEU A 482 23.37 -6.80 -7.06
C LEU A 482 23.78 -8.06 -6.29
N ASN A 483 24.26 -7.90 -5.06
CA ASN A 483 24.76 -8.97 -4.20
C ASN A 483 23.81 -9.31 -3.04
N PHE A 484 22.50 -9.22 -3.28
CA PHE A 484 21.48 -9.44 -2.24
C PHE A 484 21.67 -10.78 -1.49
N GLY A 485 22.04 -11.84 -2.21
CA GLY A 485 22.30 -13.16 -1.62
C GLY A 485 23.42 -13.17 -0.57
N GLU A 486 24.43 -12.32 -0.71
CA GLU A 486 25.57 -12.23 0.21
C GLU A 486 25.23 -11.47 1.51
N LEU A 487 24.10 -10.75 1.54
CA LEU A 487 23.66 -10.02 2.73
C LEU A 487 23.35 -10.95 3.91
N TYR A 488 23.06 -12.23 3.65
CA TYR A 488 22.93 -13.23 4.69
C TYR A 488 24.16 -13.31 5.60
N HIS A 489 25.35 -13.37 4.99
CA HIS A 489 26.62 -13.44 5.70
C HIS A 489 27.01 -12.08 6.27
N LEU A 490 26.87 -11.02 5.49
CA LEU A 490 27.22 -9.65 5.91
C LEU A 490 26.42 -9.19 7.14
N TRP A 491 25.14 -9.55 7.22
CA TRP A 491 24.26 -9.17 8.32
C TRP A 491 24.10 -10.25 9.38
N ASN A 492 24.85 -11.35 9.27
CA ASN A 492 24.84 -12.43 10.23
C ASN A 492 23.42 -12.99 10.47
N LEU A 493 22.62 -13.07 9.41
CA LEU A 493 21.20 -13.44 9.48
C LEU A 493 21.00 -14.85 10.04
N GLY A 494 22.00 -15.72 9.89
CA GLY A 494 21.99 -17.07 10.44
C GLY A 494 21.97 -17.16 11.98
N THR A 495 22.21 -16.05 12.68
CA THR A 495 22.12 -16.00 14.15
C THR A 495 20.73 -15.65 14.67
N LEU A 496 19.79 -15.30 13.79
CA LEU A 496 18.43 -15.02 14.21
C LEU A 496 17.74 -16.30 14.73
N PRO A 497 16.90 -16.17 15.78
CA PRO A 497 16.10 -17.29 16.26
C PRO A 497 15.16 -17.81 15.18
N SER A 498 15.03 -19.13 15.07
CA SER A 498 14.15 -19.81 14.12
C SER A 498 12.98 -20.47 14.86
N LEU A 499 11.80 -20.51 14.21
CA LEU A 499 10.59 -21.08 14.79
C LEU A 499 10.66 -22.61 14.84
N GLU A 500 11.03 -23.25 13.74
CA GLU A 500 11.16 -24.70 13.59
C GLU A 500 12.62 -25.19 13.62
N GLY A 501 13.59 -24.28 13.77
CA GLY A 501 15.01 -24.61 13.92
C GLY A 501 15.84 -24.57 12.63
N TRP A 502 15.23 -24.26 11.47
CA TRP A 502 15.91 -24.37 10.17
C TRP A 502 15.80 -23.12 9.30
N GLU A 503 14.85 -22.23 9.61
CA GLU A 503 14.47 -21.09 8.77
C GLU A 503 15.60 -20.08 8.57
N THR A 504 16.56 -20.03 9.48
CA THR A 504 17.71 -19.12 9.43
C THR A 504 18.97 -19.79 8.91
N THR A 505 18.91 -21.02 8.39
CA THR A 505 20.07 -21.67 7.79
C THR A 505 20.42 -21.10 6.42
N GLU A 506 21.69 -21.23 6.01
CA GLU A 506 22.15 -20.79 4.68
C GLU A 506 21.41 -21.51 3.55
N LYS A 507 21.08 -22.80 3.75
CA LYS A 507 20.24 -23.55 2.80
C LYS A 507 18.85 -22.94 2.67
N ALA A 508 18.18 -22.64 3.79
CA ALA A 508 16.85 -22.05 3.77
C ALA A 508 16.84 -20.68 3.09
N TRP A 509 17.89 -19.89 3.31
CA TRP A 509 18.12 -18.62 2.61
C TRP A 509 18.28 -18.82 1.10
N ALA A 510 19.20 -19.68 0.67
CA ALA A 510 19.44 -19.95 -0.74
C ALA A 510 18.19 -20.47 -1.45
N ASP A 511 17.46 -21.40 -0.83
CA ASP A 511 16.22 -21.97 -1.35
C ASP A 511 15.11 -20.90 -1.48
N ALA A 512 15.05 -19.93 -0.55
CA ALA A 512 14.07 -18.84 -0.60
C ALA A 512 14.37 -17.76 -1.66
N LEU A 513 15.62 -17.66 -2.11
CA LEU A 513 16.06 -16.73 -3.16
C LEU A 513 16.12 -17.37 -4.56
N ALA A 514 15.86 -18.68 -4.66
CA ALA A 514 15.93 -19.38 -5.92
C ALA A 514 14.99 -18.73 -6.96
N PRO A 515 15.42 -18.62 -8.23
CA PRO A 515 14.59 -18.08 -9.29
C PRO A 515 13.37 -18.99 -9.56
N GLU A 516 12.21 -18.37 -9.76
CA GLU A 516 10.96 -19.07 -10.10
C GLU A 516 10.69 -19.10 -11.61
N VAL A 517 11.70 -18.77 -12.43
CA VAL A 517 11.59 -18.64 -13.89
C VAL A 517 12.67 -19.44 -14.61
N PRO A 518 12.39 -19.99 -15.80
CA PRO A 518 13.32 -20.88 -16.50
C PRO A 518 14.49 -20.15 -17.18
N ASN A 519 14.37 -18.85 -17.42
CA ASN A 519 15.27 -18.07 -18.27
C ASN A 519 16.28 -17.20 -17.49
N SER A 520 16.36 -17.34 -16.17
CA SER A 520 17.31 -16.59 -15.34
C SER A 520 17.84 -17.43 -14.18
N GLY A 521 19.15 -17.45 -14.00
CA GLY A 521 19.81 -18.05 -12.84
C GLY A 521 19.96 -17.12 -11.63
N TYR A 522 19.46 -15.88 -11.72
CA TYR A 522 19.60 -14.87 -10.66
C TYR A 522 18.34 -14.79 -9.79
N ASN A 523 18.49 -14.52 -8.50
CA ASN A 523 17.37 -14.09 -7.65
C ASN A 523 16.75 -12.80 -8.22
N VAL A 524 15.47 -12.55 -7.94
CA VAL A 524 14.72 -11.43 -8.53
C VAL A 524 15.32 -10.04 -8.24
N VAL A 525 15.99 -9.85 -7.09
CA VAL A 525 16.61 -8.57 -6.71
C VAL A 525 17.81 -8.29 -7.61
N THR A 526 18.73 -9.23 -7.72
CA THR A 526 19.87 -9.13 -8.65
C THR A 526 19.38 -8.99 -10.09
N ARG A 527 18.36 -9.77 -10.48
CA ARG A 527 17.78 -9.74 -11.84
C ARG A 527 17.24 -8.36 -12.22
N ALA A 528 16.46 -7.74 -11.34
CA ALA A 528 15.89 -6.40 -11.51
C ALA A 528 16.97 -5.30 -11.53
N ALA A 529 17.91 -5.35 -10.58
CA ALA A 529 19.02 -4.39 -10.55
C ALA A 529 19.84 -4.45 -11.85
N LEU A 530 20.20 -5.65 -12.31
CA LEU A 530 20.88 -5.84 -13.60
C LEU A 530 20.01 -5.40 -14.80
N PHE A 531 18.69 -5.60 -14.75
CA PHE A 531 17.78 -5.20 -15.83
C PHE A 531 17.81 -3.67 -16.07
N VAL A 532 17.88 -2.90 -14.99
CA VAL A 532 18.03 -1.43 -15.06
C VAL A 532 19.49 -1.05 -15.34
N GLY A 533 20.44 -1.62 -14.61
CA GLY A 533 21.86 -1.31 -14.76
C GLY A 533 22.40 -1.60 -16.16
N LYS A 534 21.92 -2.65 -16.82
CA LYS A 534 22.32 -2.96 -18.20
C LYS A 534 21.85 -1.89 -19.20
N ARG A 535 20.87 -1.08 -18.84
CA ARG A 535 20.34 0.01 -19.66
C ARG A 535 20.93 1.35 -19.25
N ASP A 536 21.20 1.58 -17.97
CA ASP A 536 21.50 2.93 -17.46
C ASP A 536 22.95 3.14 -17.05
N LEU A 537 23.67 2.11 -16.59
CA LEU A 537 25.08 2.29 -16.23
C LEU A 537 25.91 2.58 -17.49
N ARG A 538 26.72 3.65 -17.41
CA ARG A 538 27.62 4.15 -18.47
C ARG A 538 29.06 4.27 -17.95
N GLY A 539 30.01 4.38 -18.88
CA GLY A 539 31.42 4.60 -18.55
C GLY A 539 31.97 3.53 -17.59
N SER A 540 32.76 3.95 -16.60
CA SER A 540 33.33 3.07 -15.57
C SER A 540 32.27 2.41 -14.68
N LEU A 541 31.09 3.00 -14.53
CA LEU A 541 29.99 2.37 -13.77
C LEU A 541 29.48 1.11 -14.46
N ARG A 542 29.70 0.97 -15.78
CA ARG A 542 29.33 -0.25 -16.51
C ARG A 542 30.10 -1.47 -16.03
N GLU A 543 31.36 -1.28 -15.62
CA GLU A 543 32.26 -2.33 -15.15
C GLU A 543 31.68 -3.08 -13.94
N LEU A 544 30.80 -2.43 -13.15
CA LEU A 544 30.12 -3.02 -12.00
C LEU A 544 29.29 -4.27 -12.36
N ILE A 545 28.83 -4.39 -13.61
CA ILE A 545 27.93 -5.47 -14.05
C ILE A 545 28.53 -6.37 -15.14
N GLU A 546 29.75 -6.14 -15.60
CA GLU A 546 30.35 -6.88 -16.72
C GLU A 546 30.55 -8.38 -16.45
N ASN A 547 30.75 -8.74 -15.18
CA ASN A 547 30.92 -10.14 -14.78
C ASN A 547 29.60 -10.93 -14.70
N TYR A 548 28.45 -10.27 -14.89
CA TYR A 548 27.14 -10.92 -14.87
C TYR A 548 26.69 -11.32 -16.29
N LYS A 549 25.91 -12.39 -16.38
CA LYS A 549 25.22 -12.84 -17.60
C LYS A 549 24.02 -11.95 -17.88
N LEU A 550 24.21 -10.87 -18.61
CA LEU A 550 23.18 -9.85 -18.84
C LEU A 550 21.99 -10.35 -19.66
N GLU A 551 22.15 -11.47 -20.38
CA GLU A 551 21.06 -12.19 -21.04
C GLU A 551 20.04 -12.77 -20.05
N TRP A 552 20.43 -13.00 -18.79
CA TRP A 552 19.53 -13.48 -17.72
C TRP A 552 18.86 -12.34 -16.95
N ALA A 553 19.24 -11.08 -17.22
CA ALA A 553 18.60 -9.91 -16.65
C ALA A 553 17.34 -9.59 -17.47
N VAL A 554 16.26 -10.32 -17.19
CA VAL A 554 14.94 -10.21 -17.84
C VAL A 554 13.87 -9.87 -16.81
N ALA A 555 12.72 -9.38 -17.27
CA ALA A 555 11.63 -8.98 -16.37
C ALA A 555 10.71 -10.15 -15.96
N ASP A 556 10.88 -11.37 -16.48
CA ASP A 556 10.10 -12.53 -16.02
C ASP A 556 10.28 -12.76 -14.51
N THR A 557 9.19 -13.10 -13.82
CA THR A 557 9.17 -13.45 -12.38
C THR A 557 8.22 -14.60 -12.10
N GLY A 558 8.26 -15.15 -10.88
CA GLY A 558 7.18 -16.00 -10.37
C GLY A 558 5.83 -15.25 -10.34
N HIS A 559 4.73 -16.02 -10.31
CA HIS A 559 3.37 -15.47 -10.17
C HIS A 559 3.07 -15.07 -8.73
N ILE A 560 2.19 -14.08 -8.58
CA ILE A 560 1.62 -13.70 -7.29
C ILE A 560 0.46 -14.67 -6.98
N PRO A 561 0.46 -15.36 -5.81
CA PRO A 561 -0.61 -16.31 -5.47
C PRO A 561 -2.02 -15.70 -5.51
N GLY A 562 -2.18 -14.47 -5.03
CA GLY A 562 -3.47 -13.77 -5.03
C GLY A 562 -4.00 -13.40 -6.43
N GLU A 563 -3.17 -13.45 -7.47
CA GLU A 563 -3.56 -13.11 -8.84
C GLU A 563 -3.91 -14.35 -9.68
N ALA A 564 -3.83 -15.55 -9.08
CA ALA A 564 -4.07 -16.82 -9.78
C ALA A 564 -5.53 -16.99 -10.27
N HIS A 565 -6.47 -16.17 -9.77
CA HIS A 565 -7.85 -16.14 -10.27
C HIS A 565 -7.98 -15.45 -11.63
N GLY A 566 -6.95 -14.70 -12.07
CA GLY A 566 -6.89 -14.13 -13.40
C GLY A 566 -6.70 -15.21 -14.48
N HIS A 567 -7.26 -14.97 -15.65
CA HIS A 567 -7.04 -15.80 -16.83
C HIS A 567 -5.78 -15.32 -17.57
N TRP A 568 -4.62 -15.71 -17.05
CA TRP A 568 -3.31 -15.42 -17.64
C TRP A 568 -3.04 -16.22 -18.90
N GLU A 569 -2.38 -15.60 -19.87
CA GLU A 569 -1.91 -16.29 -21.08
C GLU A 569 -0.78 -17.27 -20.75
N ASN A 570 0.22 -16.84 -19.96
CA ASN A 570 1.17 -17.72 -19.31
C ASN A 570 0.80 -17.94 -17.83
N ARG A 571 0.45 -19.18 -17.47
CA ARG A 571 0.07 -19.56 -16.10
C ARG A 571 1.21 -20.11 -15.25
N GLU A 572 2.36 -20.38 -15.87
CA GLU A 572 3.50 -21.00 -15.18
C GLU A 572 4.32 -19.95 -14.44
N TRP A 573 4.52 -18.78 -15.05
CA TRP A 573 5.20 -17.63 -14.44
C TRP A 573 4.67 -16.31 -15.01
N CYS A 574 4.98 -15.20 -14.35
CA CYS A 574 4.59 -13.86 -14.78
C CYS A 574 5.54 -13.38 -15.88
N GLU A 575 5.11 -13.56 -17.13
CA GLU A 575 5.96 -13.32 -18.31
C GLU A 575 6.25 -11.83 -18.56
N HIS A 576 7.26 -11.54 -19.39
CA HIS A 576 7.41 -10.26 -20.07
C HIS A 576 7.76 -10.46 -21.54
N ARG A 577 6.84 -10.08 -22.43
CA ARG A 577 7.06 -10.17 -23.88
C ARG A 577 7.90 -8.98 -24.38
N GLY A 578 9.05 -9.30 -24.98
CA GLY A 578 9.97 -8.34 -25.60
C GLY A 578 9.38 -7.55 -26.76
#